data_AF-A0A6J4PSV0-F1
#
_entry.id   AF-A0A6J4PSV0-F1
#
_cell.length_a   1.000
_cell.length_b   1.000
_cell.length_c   1.000
_cell.angle_alpha   90.00
_cell.angle_beta   90.00
_cell.angle_gamma   90.00
#
_symmetry.space_group_name_H-M   'P 1'
#
loop_
_entity.id
_entity.type
_entity.pdbx_description
1 polymer ?
#
loop_
_entity_poly.entity_id
_entity_poly.type
_entity_poly.pdbx_seq_one_letter_code
_entity_poly.pdbx_strand_id
1 'polypeptide(L)'
;MIINRAHFSPAARTCWHEHAHVQILLIENGVALVQAEGEPIEIVRAGQTIVCEPGVRHWHGAAPTHTMTQFGITLADDEGNYATWGEQVTDDEYNRVDSSKI
;
A
#
# COMPACT_ATOMS: atom_id res chain seq x y z
N MET A 1 13.22 -12.62 4.12
CA MET A 1 12.95 -11.16 4.22
C MET A 1 13.43 -10.50 2.95
N ILE A 2 12.61 -9.66 2.34
CA ILE A 2 13.00 -8.80 1.23
C ILE A 2 12.76 -7.33 1.59
N ILE A 3 13.56 -6.46 0.99
CA ILE A 3 13.35 -5.02 1.00
C ILE A 3 13.33 -4.56 -0.45
N ASN A 4 12.22 -3.98 -0.88
CA ASN A 4 12.08 -3.43 -2.23
C ASN A 4 11.75 -1.94 -2.16
N ARG A 5 12.28 -1.18 -3.13
CA ARG A 5 11.91 0.22 -3.34
C ARG A 5 10.97 0.30 -4.54
N ALA A 6 9.80 0.89 -4.35
CA ALA A 6 8.78 1.03 -5.39
C ALA A 6 8.43 2.50 -5.61
N HIS A 7 8.36 2.92 -6.87
CA HIS A 7 7.90 4.25 -7.28
C HIS A 7 6.57 4.11 -8.00
N PHE A 8 5.59 4.92 -7.58
CA PHE A 8 4.25 4.97 -8.12
C PHE A 8 4.01 6.34 -8.75
N SER A 9 3.69 6.33 -10.05
CA SER A 9 3.13 7.49 -10.75
C SER A 9 1.78 7.88 -10.13
N PRO A 10 1.28 9.11 -10.37
CA PRO A 10 -0.02 9.53 -9.84
C PRO A 10 -1.13 8.51 -10.14
N ALA A 11 -1.94 8.22 -9.12
CA ALA A 11 -3.02 7.22 -9.12
C ALA A 11 -2.62 5.75 -9.36
N ALA A 12 -1.33 5.44 -9.50
CA ALA A 12 -0.88 4.05 -9.58
C ALA A 12 -1.00 3.39 -8.19
N ARG A 13 -1.56 2.18 -8.15
CA ARG A 13 -1.73 1.39 -6.93
C ARG A 13 -1.52 -0.10 -7.19
N THR A 14 -1.26 -0.85 -6.14
CA THR A 14 -1.25 -2.31 -6.20
C THR A 14 -2.66 -2.86 -6.42
N CYS A 15 -2.76 -4.15 -6.76
CA CYS A 15 -3.96 -4.92 -6.47
C CYS A 15 -4.22 -4.98 -4.96
N TRP A 16 -5.42 -5.41 -4.60
CA TRP A 16 -5.65 -5.98 -3.28
C TRP A 16 -4.72 -7.17 -3.07
N HIS A 17 -4.12 -7.28 -1.89
CA HIS A 17 -3.24 -8.38 -1.52
C HIS A 17 -3.14 -8.52 -0.01
N GLU A 18 -2.57 -9.62 0.45
CA GLU A 18 -2.28 -9.86 1.86
C GLU A 18 -0.90 -10.53 2.01
N HIS A 19 -0.35 -10.43 3.22
CA HIS A 19 0.92 -11.04 3.59
C HIS A 19 0.70 -12.01 4.75
N ALA A 20 1.34 -13.18 4.71
CA ALA A 20 1.30 -14.15 5.81
C ALA A 20 1.90 -13.60 7.12
N HIS A 21 2.76 -12.60 7.01
CA HIS A 21 3.40 -11.89 8.10
C HIS A 21 3.28 -10.38 7.90
N VAL A 22 3.81 -9.61 8.85
CA VAL A 22 3.79 -8.15 8.78
C VAL A 22 4.48 -7.64 7.51
N GLN A 23 3.89 -6.62 6.90
CA GLN A 23 4.61 -5.74 5.97
C GLN A 23 4.76 -4.36 6.59
N ILE A 24 5.96 -3.79 6.47
CA ILE A 24 6.24 -2.41 6.88
C ILE A 24 6.47 -1.57 5.63
N LEU A 25 5.74 -0.47 5.53
CA LEU A 25 5.85 0.52 4.47
C LEU A 25 6.50 1.79 5.01
N LEU A 26 7.66 2.16 4.48
CA LEU A 26 8.34 3.42 4.78
C LEU A 26 8.16 4.36 3.60
N ILE A 27 7.41 5.44 3.77
CA ILE A 27 7.19 6.40 2.68
C ILE A 27 8.41 7.32 2.57
N GLU A 28 9.17 7.18 1.49
CA GLU A 28 10.37 7.98 1.21
C GLU A 28 9.99 9.35 0.65
N ASN A 29 9.04 9.41 -0.28
CA ASN A 29 8.65 10.63 -0.97
C ASN A 29 7.18 10.61 -1.38
N GLY A 30 6.56 11.80 -1.45
CA GLY A 30 5.24 11.98 -2.01
C GLY A 30 4.08 11.70 -1.04
N VAL A 31 2.93 11.34 -1.60
CA VAL A 31 1.68 11.08 -0.87
C VAL A 31 1.14 9.70 -1.24
N ALA A 32 1.15 8.79 -0.27
CA ALA A 32 0.59 7.46 -0.42
C ALA A 32 -0.87 7.43 0.05
N LEU A 33 -1.65 6.57 -0.60
CA LEU A 33 -2.93 6.09 -0.12
C LEU A 33 -2.74 4.62 0.28
N VAL A 34 -3.21 4.25 1.47
CA VAL A 34 -3.21 2.87 1.95
C VAL A 34 -4.60 2.54 2.47
N GLN A 35 -5.09 1.35 2.19
CA GLN A 35 -6.39 0.92 2.70
C GLN A 35 -6.36 -0.55 3.09
N ALA A 36 -6.76 -0.86 4.32
CA ALA A 36 -7.18 -2.19 4.73
C ALA A 36 -8.65 -2.44 4.34
N GLU A 37 -8.98 -3.67 3.95
CA GLU A 37 -10.33 -4.01 3.51
C GLU A 37 -11.38 -3.70 4.59
N GLY A 38 -12.41 -2.94 4.21
CA GLY A 38 -13.46 -2.49 5.13
C GLY A 38 -13.13 -1.20 5.91
N GLU A 39 -11.87 -0.76 5.92
CA GLU A 39 -11.43 0.44 6.62
C GLU A 39 -11.39 1.68 5.70
N PRO A 40 -11.39 2.90 6.27
CA PRO A 40 -11.15 4.13 5.52
C PRO A 40 -9.77 4.15 4.85
N ILE A 41 -9.64 4.87 3.73
CA ILE A 41 -8.34 5.11 3.09
C ILE A 41 -7.51 6.06 3.97
N GLU A 42 -6.31 5.63 4.32
CA GLU A 42 -5.31 6.41 5.04
C GLU A 42 -4.40 7.18 4.08
N ILE A 43 -4.17 8.45 4.36
CA ILE A 43 -3.23 9.30 3.62
C ILE A 43 -1.92 9.35 4.39
N VAL A 44 -0.85 8.91 3.74
CA VAL A 44 0.47 8.75 4.35
C VAL A 44 1.49 9.57 3.58
N ARG A 45 2.34 10.32 4.29
CA ARG A 45 3.30 11.24 3.68
C ARG A 45 4.74 10.80 3.93
N ALA A 46 5.66 11.38 3.17
CA ALA A 46 7.10 11.17 3.33
C ALA A 46 7.55 11.27 4.79
N GLY A 47 8.34 10.30 5.24
CA GLY A 47 8.82 10.15 6.61
C GLY A 47 7.89 9.34 7.53
N GLN A 48 6.65 9.06 7.13
CA GLN A 48 5.74 8.23 7.91
C GLN A 48 5.91 6.73 7.59
N THR A 49 5.53 5.90 8.56
CA THR A 49 5.58 4.44 8.49
C THR A 49 4.18 3.87 8.68
N ILE A 50 3.81 2.92 7.84
CA ILE A 50 2.59 2.12 7.96
C ILE A 50 2.96 0.67 8.20
N VAL A 51 2.14 -0.01 9.00
CA VAL A 51 2.24 -1.45 9.26
C VAL A 51 0.99 -2.09 8.71
N CYS A 52 1.16 -2.99 7.75
CA CYS A 52 0.09 -3.85 7.26
C CYS A 52 0.16 -5.15 8.06
N GLU A 53 -0.88 -5.40 8.87
CA GLU A 53 -0.93 -6.56 9.77
C GLU A 53 -1.01 -7.89 9.00
N PRO A 54 -0.48 -9.00 9.57
CA PRO A 54 -0.56 -10.33 8.96
C PRO A 54 -2.01 -10.73 8.61
N GLY A 55 -2.21 -11.25 7.40
CA GLY A 55 -3.52 -11.71 6.92
C GLY A 55 -4.55 -10.60 6.69
N VAL A 56 -4.18 -9.33 6.83
CA VAL A 56 -5.06 -8.22 6.50
C VAL A 56 -4.90 -7.89 5.03
N ARG A 57 -6.00 -8.05 4.29
CA ARG A 57 -6.08 -7.68 2.89
C ARG A 57 -6.07 -6.17 2.75
N HIS A 58 -5.18 -5.66 1.91
CA HIS A 58 -4.94 -4.23 1.74
C HIS A 58 -4.44 -3.90 0.34
N TRP A 59 -4.42 -2.60 0.02
CA TRP A 59 -3.70 -2.05 -1.12
C TRP A 59 -2.98 -0.78 -0.72
N HIS A 60 -1.97 -0.41 -1.50
CA HIS A 60 -1.29 0.86 -1.35
C HIS A 60 -0.86 1.43 -2.71
N GLY A 61 -0.78 2.76 -2.80
CA GLY A 61 -0.47 3.44 -4.06
C GLY A 61 -0.24 4.94 -3.87
N ALA A 62 -0.07 5.66 -4.97
CA ALA A 62 0.07 7.10 -4.96
C ALA A 62 -1.29 7.81 -4.98
N ALA A 63 -1.36 9.01 -4.41
CA ALA A 63 -2.53 9.88 -4.51
C ALA A 63 -2.78 10.37 -5.96
N PRO A 64 -3.98 10.91 -6.29
CA PRO A 64 -4.39 11.15 -7.68
C PRO A 64 -3.50 12.09 -8.49
N THR A 65 -2.88 13.07 -7.83
CA THR A 65 -2.06 14.12 -8.48
C THR A 65 -0.61 14.16 -7.98
N HIS A 66 -0.21 13.19 -7.15
CA HIS A 66 1.11 13.13 -6.55
C HIS A 66 1.80 11.82 -6.92
N THR A 67 3.11 11.85 -7.10
CA THR A 67 3.90 10.61 -7.08
C THR A 67 4.04 10.10 -5.64
N MET A 68 4.46 8.85 -5.51
CA MET A 68 4.85 8.27 -4.23
C MET A 68 6.03 7.33 -4.42
N THR A 69 6.95 7.32 -3.45
CA THR A 69 8.00 6.30 -3.37
C THR A 69 8.03 5.71 -1.96
N GLN A 70 8.11 4.39 -1.88
CA GLN A 70 8.16 3.65 -0.62
C GLN A 70 9.25 2.59 -0.62
N PHE A 71 9.70 2.22 0.57
CA PHE A 71 10.33 0.93 0.84
C PHE A 71 9.32 -0.02 1.45
N GLY A 72 9.17 -1.21 0.89
CA GLY A 72 8.41 -2.32 1.46
C GLY A 72 9.35 -3.33 2.10
N ILE A 73 9.10 -3.69 3.35
CA ILE A 73 9.84 -4.74 4.07
C ILE A 73 8.86 -5.88 4.33
N THR A 74 9.12 -7.04 3.75
CA THR A 74 8.19 -8.18 3.77
C THR A 74 8.93 -9.47 4.11
N LEU A 75 8.28 -10.34 4.88
CA LEU A 75 8.74 -11.70 5.17
C LEU A 75 8.02 -12.70 4.25
N ALA A 76 8.74 -13.73 3.81
CA ALA A 76 8.12 -14.83 3.08
C ALA A 76 7.37 -15.76 4.06
N ASP A 77 6.35 -16.45 3.57
CA ASP A 77 5.75 -17.59 4.24
C ASP A 77 6.66 -18.83 4.20
N ASP A 78 6.16 -19.95 4.76
CA ASP A 78 6.88 -21.23 4.82
C ASP A 78 7.14 -21.85 3.43
N GLU A 79 6.41 -21.43 2.40
CA GLU A 79 6.56 -21.87 1.01
C GLU A 79 7.46 -20.94 0.17
N GLY A 80 7.90 -19.82 0.76
CA GLY A 80 8.73 -18.82 0.10
C GLY A 80 7.96 -17.75 -0.67
N ASN A 81 6.63 -17.68 -0.54
CA ASN A 81 5.81 -16.63 -1.15
C ASN A 81 5.83 -15.38 -0.28
N TYR A 82 5.85 -14.20 -0.93
CA TYR A 82 5.87 -12.93 -0.23
C TYR A 82 4.50 -12.26 -0.12
N ALA A 83 3.54 -12.62 -0.96
CA ALA A 83 2.19 -12.03 -0.97
C ALA A 83 1.20 -12.98 -1.65
N THR A 84 -0.04 -12.96 -1.18
CA THR A 84 -1.19 -13.53 -1.88
C THR A 84 -1.90 -12.40 -2.61
N TRP A 85 -1.86 -12.42 -3.95
CA TRP A 85 -2.42 -11.37 -4.79
C TRP A 85 -3.90 -11.62 -5.11
N GLY A 86 -4.70 -10.57 -5.03
CA GLY A 86 -6.10 -10.53 -5.43
C GLY A 86 -6.35 -9.67 -6.68
N GLU A 87 -7.59 -9.21 -6.81
CA GLU A 87 -8.06 -8.38 -7.91
C GLU A 87 -7.54 -6.93 -7.85
N GLN A 88 -7.68 -6.24 -8.98
CA GLN A 88 -7.37 -4.83 -9.11
C GLN A 88 -8.32 -3.98 -8.25
N VAL A 89 -7.77 -2.95 -7.61
CA VAL A 89 -8.57 -1.92 -6.93
C VAL A 89 -9.33 -1.12 -7.98
N THR A 90 -10.65 -1.18 -7.92
CA THR A 90 -11.53 -0.46 -8.84
C THR A 90 -11.39 1.05 -8.66
N ASP A 91 -11.74 1.82 -9.70
CA ASP A 91 -11.74 3.28 -9.58
C ASP A 91 -12.74 3.77 -8.51
N ASP A 92 -13.87 3.08 -8.36
CA ASP A 92 -14.87 3.40 -7.34
C ASP A 92 -14.37 3.16 -5.91
N GLU A 93 -13.51 2.16 -5.68
CA GLU A 93 -12.85 1.95 -4.39
C GLU A 93 -11.78 3.02 -4.15
N TYR A 94 -10.92 3.24 -5.14
CA TYR A 94 -9.82 4.21 -5.07
C TYR A 94 -10.32 5.64 -4.83
N ASN A 95 -11.43 6.04 -5.48
CA ASN A 95 -12.00 7.38 -5.38
C ASN A 95 -12.77 7.66 -4.07
N ARG A 96 -12.82 6.70 -3.13
CA ARG A 96 -13.40 6.93 -1.78
C ARG A 96 -12.54 7.81 -0.90
N VAL A 97 -11.32 8.13 -1.32
CA VAL A 97 -10.41 9.00 -0.57
C VAL A 97 -11.01 10.39 -0.42
N ASP A 98 -10.91 10.95 0.79
CA ASP A 98 -11.27 12.33 1.05
C ASP A 98 -10.23 13.26 0.40
N SER A 99 -10.54 13.70 -0.82
CA SER A 99 -9.67 14.54 -1.63
C SER A 99 -9.29 15.87 -0.96
N SER A 100 -10.04 16.32 0.05
CA SER A 100 -9.71 17.54 0.80
C SER A 100 -8.50 17.39 1.73
N LYS A 101 -8.06 16.15 1.98
CA LYS A 101 -6.95 15.82 2.89
C LYS A 101 -5.64 15.45 2.18
N ILE A 102 -5.65 15.44 0.84
CA ILE A 102 -4.51 15.07 -0.01
C ILE A 102 -3.53 16.23 -0.13
#